data_AF-A0A7C3AXY1-F1
#
_entry.id   AF-A0A7C3AXY1-F1
#
_cell.length_a   1.000
_cell.length_b   1.000
_cell.length_c   1.000
_cell.angle_alpha   90.00
_cell.angle_beta   90.00
_cell.angle_gamma   90.00
#
_symmetry.space_group_name_H-M   'P 1'
#
loop_
_entity.id
_entity.type
_entity.pdbx_description
1 polymer ?
#
loop_
_entity_poly.entity_id
_entity_poly.type
_entity_poly.pdbx_seq_one_letter_code
_entity_poly.pdbx_strand_id
1 'polypeptide(L)'
;MTNQKITVVTDSSAYIPEVAQEGLNISVIPLWLIWDDDRFRDGVDIDPQTFYDRLKKSSTLPTSSQPSAKEFEIFFRQVAKECDAIASVLVSSKISGTVACAQTALSEFPEFPIRIVDTLSCSMGLGFVVLAAARAAAAGEDLDGVIAAAEKMRDKVQLLFVVDTLEYLHRGGRITGTKRLLGTALKIKPLLQFKDGLIQSLSQARTKSKAFELLLQITQERLSGKRMAEAAIVDIDNLEDGDVVAKLTLERFGPAMLHRAAVSPVVGTHVGPGAIGIAFYPED
;
A
#
# COMPACT_ATOMS: atom_id res chain seq x y z
N MET A 1 -24.23 -22.88 -4.70
CA MET A 1 -23.33 -21.74 -4.43
C MET A 1 -23.89 -21.07 -3.20
N THR A 2 -23.15 -21.11 -2.09
CA THR A 2 -23.52 -20.42 -0.85
C THR A 2 -23.45 -18.93 -1.10
N ASN A 3 -24.56 -18.22 -0.97
CA ASN A 3 -24.67 -16.78 -1.16
C ASN A 3 -24.09 -16.03 0.06
N GLN A 4 -22.86 -16.33 0.44
CA GLN A 4 -22.18 -15.73 1.59
C GLN A 4 -21.79 -14.30 1.22
N LYS A 5 -22.35 -13.30 1.90
CA LYS A 5 -21.97 -11.90 1.72
C LYS A 5 -20.64 -11.66 2.43
N ILE A 6 -19.57 -11.48 1.66
CA ILE A 6 -18.22 -11.23 2.20
C ILE A 6 -17.87 -9.75 2.06
N THR A 7 -17.41 -9.13 3.15
CA THR A 7 -16.80 -7.79 3.10
C THR A 7 -15.29 -7.93 3.15
N VAL A 8 -14.59 -7.24 2.24
CA VAL A 8 -13.14 -7.13 2.33
C VAL A 8 -12.78 -5.93 3.19
N VAL A 9 -12.01 -6.17 4.24
CA VAL A 9 -11.48 -5.12 5.10
C VAL A 9 -10.02 -4.85 4.74
N THR A 10 -9.64 -3.60 4.61
CA THR A 10 -8.23 -3.17 4.52
C THR A 10 -7.96 -2.04 5.50
N ASP A 11 -6.70 -1.65 5.63
CA ASP A 11 -6.31 -0.44 6.32
C ASP A 11 -5.96 0.71 5.37
N SER A 12 -5.93 1.95 5.89
CA SER A 12 -5.76 3.18 5.10
C SER A 12 -4.44 3.27 4.34
N SER A 13 -3.43 2.47 4.68
CA SER A 13 -2.15 2.47 3.97
C SER A 13 -2.24 1.91 2.55
N ALA A 14 -3.36 1.27 2.18
CA ALA A 14 -3.66 0.85 0.82
C ALA A 14 -3.92 2.04 -0.11
N TYR A 15 -4.68 3.04 0.39
CA TYR A 15 -5.11 4.25 -0.30
C TYR A 15 -5.56 4.01 -1.75
N ILE A 16 -6.48 3.07 -1.93
CA ILE A 16 -6.96 2.63 -3.25
C ILE A 16 -7.81 3.75 -3.88
N PRO A 17 -7.61 4.11 -5.16
CA PRO A 17 -8.45 5.09 -5.84
C PRO A 17 -9.92 4.68 -5.86
N GLU A 18 -10.85 5.63 -5.67
CA GLU A 18 -12.29 5.34 -5.62
C GLU A 18 -12.79 4.60 -6.87
N VAL A 19 -12.31 5.01 -8.05
CA VAL A 19 -12.62 4.37 -9.34
C VAL A 19 -12.23 2.88 -9.40
N ALA A 20 -11.20 2.47 -8.66
CA ALA A 20 -10.77 1.08 -8.62
C ALA A 20 -11.62 0.24 -7.64
N GLN A 21 -12.30 0.89 -6.70
CA GLN A 21 -13.16 0.27 -5.69
C GLN A 21 -14.64 0.22 -6.11
N GLU A 22 -15.00 0.85 -7.23
CA GLU A 22 -16.39 0.96 -7.68
C GLU A 22 -17.05 -0.42 -7.84
N GLY A 23 -18.21 -0.59 -7.22
CA GLY A 23 -18.96 -1.85 -7.22
C GLY A 23 -18.38 -2.95 -6.31
N LEU A 24 -17.32 -2.67 -5.56
CA LEU A 24 -16.69 -3.61 -4.62
C LEU A 24 -17.05 -3.28 -3.17
N ASN A 25 -17.26 -4.31 -2.34
CA ASN A 25 -17.56 -4.15 -0.92
C ASN A 25 -16.26 -4.13 -0.10
N ILE A 26 -15.66 -2.94 -0.01
CA ILE A 26 -14.40 -2.69 0.70
C ILE A 26 -14.64 -1.76 1.88
N SER A 27 -14.20 -2.15 3.07
CA SER A 27 -14.22 -1.32 4.29
C SER A 27 -12.81 -0.99 4.73
N VAL A 28 -12.55 0.28 5.06
CA VAL A 28 -11.19 0.75 5.41
C VAL A 28 -11.13 1.16 6.88
N ILE A 29 -10.22 0.54 7.65
CA ILE A 29 -9.88 1.01 8.99
C ILE A 29 -8.76 2.06 8.90
N PRO A 30 -8.94 3.28 9.44
CA PRO A 30 -7.91 4.30 9.38
C PRO A 30 -6.76 3.99 10.34
N LEU A 31 -5.53 4.08 9.85
CA LEU A 31 -4.35 4.20 10.72
C LEU A 31 -4.32 5.60 11.33
N TRP A 32 -3.43 5.77 12.31
CA TRP A 32 -3.28 7.02 13.02
C TRP A 32 -2.03 7.76 12.58
N LEU A 33 -2.22 9.02 12.23
CA LEU A 33 -1.17 10.01 12.07
C LEU A 33 -1.08 10.85 13.36
N ILE A 34 0.12 11.01 13.88
CA ILE A 34 0.39 11.79 15.09
C ILE A 34 1.31 12.94 14.70
N TRP A 35 0.87 14.17 14.90
CA TRP A 35 1.63 15.34 14.50
C TRP A 35 1.52 16.41 15.57
N ASP A 36 2.66 16.75 16.19
CA ASP A 36 2.71 17.61 17.36
C ASP A 36 1.85 17.01 18.50
N ASP A 37 0.88 17.75 19.01
CA ASP A 37 -0.07 17.29 20.04
C ASP A 37 -1.36 16.70 19.44
N ASP A 38 -1.50 16.71 18.12
CA ASP A 38 -2.72 16.26 17.42
C ASP A 38 -2.60 14.82 16.94
N ARG A 39 -3.76 14.16 16.83
CA ARG A 39 -3.90 12.82 16.26
C ARG A 39 -5.04 12.78 15.24
N PHE A 40 -4.74 12.29 14.05
CA PHE A 40 -5.65 12.28 12.90
C PHE A 40 -5.84 10.85 12.38
N ARG A 41 -7.08 10.48 12.03
CA ARG A 41 -7.38 9.28 11.25
C ARG A 41 -6.97 9.50 9.79
N ASP A 42 -6.08 8.65 9.31
CA ASP A 42 -5.53 8.69 7.96
C ASP A 42 -6.62 8.53 6.89
N GLY A 43 -6.75 9.51 6.00
CA GLY A 43 -7.79 9.55 4.96
C GLY A 43 -9.19 9.90 5.45
N VAL A 44 -9.36 10.21 6.74
CA VAL A 44 -10.66 10.61 7.33
C VAL A 44 -10.58 12.02 7.91
N ASP A 45 -9.63 12.28 8.81
CA ASP A 45 -9.44 13.59 9.43
C ASP A 45 -8.37 14.41 8.69
N ILE A 46 -7.52 13.76 7.89
CA ILE A 46 -6.48 14.40 7.08
C ILE A 46 -6.30 13.65 5.76
N ASP A 47 -6.38 14.39 4.65
CA ASP A 47 -6.14 13.87 3.30
C ASP A 47 -4.66 14.05 2.89
N PRO A 48 -4.20 13.37 1.82
CA PRO A 48 -2.83 13.51 1.32
C PRO A 48 -2.44 14.95 0.99
N GLN A 49 -3.30 15.73 0.34
CA GLN A 49 -2.99 17.09 -0.07
C GLN A 49 -2.67 17.97 1.15
N THR A 50 -3.56 17.97 2.14
CA THR A 50 -3.42 18.67 3.40
C THR A 50 -2.18 18.20 4.17
N PHE A 51 -1.91 16.90 4.17
CA PHE A 51 -0.72 16.33 4.80
C PHE A 51 0.58 16.85 4.19
N TYR A 52 0.74 16.78 2.86
CA TYR A 52 1.99 17.19 2.21
C TYR A 52 2.18 18.71 2.23
N ASP A 53 1.09 19.49 2.15
CA ASP A 53 1.13 20.95 2.34
C ASP A 53 1.58 21.34 3.75
N ARG A 54 1.14 20.60 4.78
CA ARG A 54 1.63 20.76 6.17
C ARG A 54 3.09 20.32 6.27
N LEU A 55 3.47 19.20 5.66
CA LEU A 55 4.82 18.63 5.72
C LEU A 55 5.89 19.60 5.19
N LYS A 56 5.62 20.25 4.05
CA LYS A 56 6.52 21.22 3.43
C LYS A 56 6.79 22.46 4.30
N LYS A 57 5.82 22.84 5.16
CA LYS A 57 5.86 24.06 5.99
C LYS A 57 6.28 23.79 7.43
N SER A 58 6.21 22.54 7.87
CA SER A 58 6.44 22.17 9.27
C SER A 58 7.92 22.02 9.60
N SER A 59 8.31 22.45 10.80
CA SER A 59 9.63 22.15 11.39
C SER A 59 9.64 20.81 12.15
N THR A 60 8.47 20.27 12.47
CA THR A 60 8.28 18.96 13.11
C THR A 60 7.81 17.94 12.08
N LEU A 61 8.30 16.71 12.22
CA LEU A 61 7.83 15.59 11.40
C LEU A 61 6.78 14.78 12.16
N PRO A 62 5.77 14.25 11.45
CA PRO A 62 4.79 13.37 12.05
C PRO A 62 5.38 12.01 12.41
N THR A 63 4.63 11.26 13.20
CA THR A 63 4.80 9.81 13.37
C THR A 63 3.47 9.12 13.06
N SER A 64 3.46 7.80 13.03
CA SER A 64 2.25 7.02 12.81
C SER A 64 2.11 5.90 13.83
N SER A 65 0.88 5.48 14.08
CA SER A 65 0.57 4.25 14.80
C SER A 65 -0.52 3.44 14.11
N GLN A 66 -0.49 2.14 14.35
CA GLN A 66 -1.56 1.22 13.95
C GLN A 66 -2.82 1.45 14.80
N PRO A 67 -4.01 1.02 14.35
CA PRO A 67 -5.17 0.88 15.22
C PRO A 67 -4.87 -0.13 16.32
N SER A 68 -5.36 0.14 17.52
CA SER A 68 -5.33 -0.80 18.64
C SER A 68 -6.22 -2.01 18.39
N ALA A 69 -5.99 -3.10 19.14
CA ALA A 69 -6.86 -4.27 19.08
C ALA A 69 -8.32 -3.94 19.42
N LYS A 70 -8.56 -3.00 20.34
CA LYS A 70 -9.93 -2.57 20.70
C LYS A 70 -10.61 -1.82 19.56
N GLU A 71 -9.87 -0.96 18.84
CA GLU A 71 -10.40 -0.28 17.66
C GLU A 71 -10.74 -1.27 16.54
N PHE A 72 -9.88 -2.27 16.32
CA PHE A 72 -10.17 -3.37 15.38
C PHE A 72 -11.41 -4.17 15.77
N GLU A 73 -11.58 -4.53 17.05
CA GLU A 73 -12.76 -5.25 17.53
C GLU A 73 -14.04 -4.46 17.24
N ILE A 74 -14.06 -3.17 17.59
CA ILE A 74 -15.21 -2.28 17.34
C ILE A 74 -15.48 -2.19 15.84
N PHE A 75 -14.44 -2.01 15.03
CA PHE A 75 -14.55 -1.92 13.57
C PHE A 75 -15.09 -3.21 12.95
N PHE A 76 -14.54 -4.37 13.30
CA PHE A 76 -15.02 -5.67 12.82
C PHE A 76 -16.47 -5.93 13.22
N ARG A 77 -16.86 -5.63 14.46
CA ARG A 77 -18.26 -5.76 14.90
C ARG A 77 -19.20 -4.83 14.14
N GLN A 78 -18.73 -3.65 13.73
CA GLN A 78 -19.53 -2.76 12.90
C GLN A 78 -19.69 -3.30 11.48
N VAL A 79 -18.61 -3.80 10.86
CA VAL A 79 -18.65 -4.40 9.51
C VAL A 79 -19.47 -5.69 9.48
N ALA A 80 -19.39 -6.51 10.53
CA ALA A 80 -20.11 -7.76 10.69
C ALA A 80 -21.64 -7.63 10.71
N LYS A 81 -22.17 -6.42 10.93
CA LYS A 81 -23.63 -6.16 10.85
C LYS A 81 -24.16 -6.29 9.42
N GLU A 82 -23.30 -6.12 8.43
CA GLU A 82 -23.66 -6.01 7.02
C GLU A 82 -23.16 -7.20 6.18
N CYS A 83 -22.54 -8.21 6.78
CA CYS A 83 -21.95 -9.34 6.06
C CYS A 83 -21.95 -10.63 6.88
N ASP A 84 -21.72 -11.75 6.20
CA ASP A 84 -21.64 -13.08 6.80
C ASP A 84 -20.20 -13.48 7.14
N ALA A 85 -19.20 -12.82 6.52
CA ALA A 85 -17.78 -13.04 6.79
C ALA A 85 -16.91 -11.83 6.38
N ILE A 86 -15.72 -11.75 6.97
CA ILE A 86 -14.73 -10.72 6.67
C ILE A 86 -13.42 -11.35 6.17
N ALA A 87 -12.94 -10.89 5.01
CA ALA A 87 -11.57 -11.09 4.56
C ALA A 87 -10.78 -9.81 4.87
N SER A 88 -9.94 -9.83 5.91
CA SER A 88 -9.14 -8.68 6.33
C SER A 88 -7.74 -8.73 5.71
N VAL A 89 -7.52 -7.92 4.68
CA VAL A 89 -6.29 -7.84 3.89
C VAL A 89 -5.51 -6.60 4.33
N LEU A 90 -4.37 -6.78 4.99
CA LEU A 90 -3.70 -5.71 5.74
C LEU A 90 -2.26 -5.48 5.30
N VAL A 91 -1.75 -4.29 5.61
CA VAL A 91 -0.35 -3.89 5.42
C VAL A 91 0.62 -4.89 6.02
N SER A 92 1.80 -5.01 5.40
CA SER A 92 2.89 -5.88 5.82
C SER A 92 3.12 -5.86 7.33
N SER A 93 3.03 -7.05 7.95
CA SER A 93 3.34 -7.26 9.37
C SER A 93 4.79 -6.89 9.75
N LYS A 94 5.68 -6.78 8.75
CA LYS A 94 7.09 -6.47 8.96
C LYS A 94 7.37 -4.97 9.13
N ILE A 95 6.45 -4.10 8.75
CA ILE A 95 6.61 -2.63 8.85
C ILE A 95 5.58 -1.98 9.79
N SER A 96 4.57 -2.74 10.21
CA SER A 96 3.46 -2.27 11.05
C SER A 96 2.92 -3.39 11.94
N GLY A 97 2.49 -3.04 13.16
CA GLY A 97 1.82 -3.96 14.07
C GLY A 97 0.34 -4.22 13.75
N THR A 98 -0.16 -3.69 12.63
CA THR A 98 -1.59 -3.72 12.25
C THR A 98 -2.15 -5.15 12.19
N VAL A 99 -1.44 -6.08 11.55
CA VAL A 99 -1.82 -7.51 11.51
C VAL A 99 -1.91 -8.11 12.92
N ALA A 100 -0.94 -7.82 13.78
CA ALA A 100 -0.94 -8.35 15.15
C ALA A 100 -2.12 -7.79 15.97
N CYS A 101 -2.43 -6.50 15.84
CA CYS A 101 -3.59 -5.90 16.49
C CYS A 101 -4.92 -6.48 15.99
N ALA A 102 -5.05 -6.71 14.68
CA ALA A 102 -6.21 -7.36 14.10
C ALA A 102 -6.36 -8.81 14.59
N GLN A 103 -5.26 -9.57 14.67
CA GLN A 103 -5.25 -10.93 15.22
C GLN A 103 -5.68 -10.97 16.69
N THR A 104 -5.19 -10.05 17.51
CA THR A 104 -5.64 -9.92 18.91
C THR A 104 -7.13 -9.58 18.99
N ALA A 105 -7.66 -8.77 18.07
CA ALA A 105 -9.09 -8.47 18.05
C ALA A 105 -9.96 -9.70 17.74
N LEU A 106 -9.43 -10.71 17.02
CA LEU A 106 -10.16 -11.94 16.72
C LEU A 106 -10.48 -12.75 17.99
N SER A 107 -9.63 -12.72 19.02
CA SER A 107 -9.89 -13.47 20.26
C SER A 107 -11.08 -12.93 21.04
N GLU A 108 -11.43 -11.66 20.82
CA GLU A 108 -12.59 -11.00 21.43
C GLU A 108 -13.88 -11.20 20.62
N PHE A 109 -13.79 -11.78 19.42
CA PHE A 109 -14.92 -12.01 18.51
C PHE A 109 -14.84 -13.39 17.79
N PRO A 110 -14.66 -14.50 18.53
CA PRO A 110 -14.37 -15.81 17.96
C PRO A 110 -15.53 -16.44 17.17
N GLU A 111 -16.76 -15.97 17.36
CA GLU A 111 -17.97 -16.51 16.75
C GLU A 111 -18.21 -16.07 15.30
N PHE A 112 -17.53 -15.01 14.84
CA PHE A 112 -17.72 -14.46 13.50
C PHE A 112 -16.56 -14.85 12.58
N PRO A 113 -16.82 -15.34 11.35
CA PRO A 113 -15.77 -15.81 10.45
C PRO A 113 -14.97 -14.63 9.89
N ILE A 114 -13.76 -14.44 10.43
CA ILE A 114 -12.80 -13.45 9.97
C ILE A 114 -11.49 -14.17 9.61
N ARG A 115 -10.95 -13.87 8.42
CA ARG A 115 -9.65 -14.37 7.97
C ARG A 115 -8.74 -13.20 7.63
N ILE A 116 -7.53 -13.22 8.16
CA ILE A 116 -6.54 -12.15 7.96
C ILE A 116 -5.51 -12.60 6.92
N VAL A 117 -5.22 -11.72 5.96
CA VAL A 117 -4.13 -11.85 4.98
C VAL A 117 -3.09 -10.77 5.27
N ASP A 118 -1.88 -11.20 5.60
CA ASP A 118 -0.70 -10.32 5.59
C ASP A 118 -0.20 -10.19 4.15
N THR A 119 -0.28 -8.98 3.60
CA THR A 119 0.09 -8.73 2.21
C THR A 119 1.58 -8.63 1.97
N LEU A 120 2.40 -8.48 3.01
CA LEU A 120 3.84 -8.23 2.86
C LEU A 120 4.15 -7.03 1.94
N SER A 121 3.21 -6.09 1.78
CA SER A 121 3.34 -4.86 1.00
C SER A 121 2.62 -3.68 1.69
N CYS A 122 2.64 -2.51 1.07
CA CYS A 122 1.81 -1.35 1.39
C CYS A 122 1.32 -0.67 0.10
N SER A 123 0.60 0.46 0.21
CA SER A 123 0.13 1.27 -0.91
C SER A 123 -0.61 0.40 -1.95
N MET A 124 -0.48 0.67 -3.24
CA MET A 124 -1.13 -0.13 -4.28
C MET A 124 -0.59 -1.56 -4.42
N GLY A 125 0.54 -1.90 -3.80
CA GLY A 125 0.94 -3.30 -3.65
C GLY A 125 0.00 -4.06 -2.69
N LEU A 126 -0.41 -3.42 -1.59
CA LEU A 126 -1.52 -3.89 -0.74
C LEU A 126 -2.86 -3.75 -1.49
N GLY A 127 -3.09 -2.61 -2.15
CA GLY A 127 -4.31 -2.30 -2.89
C GLY A 127 -4.68 -3.36 -3.93
N PHE A 128 -3.74 -3.85 -4.73
CA PHE A 128 -4.06 -4.92 -5.69
C PHE A 128 -4.46 -6.25 -5.03
N VAL A 129 -3.91 -6.56 -3.86
CA VAL A 129 -4.33 -7.75 -3.09
C VAL A 129 -5.76 -7.58 -2.57
N VAL A 130 -6.10 -6.39 -2.08
CA VAL A 130 -7.47 -6.03 -1.65
C VAL A 130 -8.44 -6.13 -2.83
N LEU A 131 -8.08 -5.57 -3.98
CA LEU A 131 -8.90 -5.60 -5.20
C LEU A 131 -9.11 -7.04 -5.70
N ALA A 132 -8.10 -7.89 -5.65
CA ALA A 132 -8.23 -9.30 -6.01
C ALA A 132 -9.22 -10.04 -5.09
N ALA A 133 -9.09 -9.84 -3.77
CA ALA A 133 -10.01 -10.40 -2.78
C ALA A 133 -11.45 -9.90 -3.00
N ALA A 134 -11.62 -8.59 -3.22
CA ALA A 134 -12.93 -7.97 -3.35
C ALA A 134 -13.63 -8.37 -4.65
N ARG A 135 -12.87 -8.53 -5.75
CA ARG A 135 -13.40 -9.05 -7.02
C ARG A 135 -13.81 -10.52 -6.89
N ALA A 136 -13.05 -11.35 -6.18
CA ALA A 136 -13.43 -12.74 -5.89
C ALA A 136 -14.72 -12.80 -5.06
N ALA A 137 -14.85 -11.96 -4.02
CA ALA A 137 -16.06 -11.87 -3.22
C ALA A 137 -17.27 -11.42 -4.06
N ALA A 138 -17.09 -10.42 -4.94
CA ALA A 138 -18.12 -9.94 -5.86
C ALA A 138 -18.53 -11.00 -6.90
N ALA A 139 -17.63 -11.92 -7.25
CA ALA A 139 -17.90 -13.06 -8.12
C ALA A 139 -18.65 -14.22 -7.42
N GLY A 140 -18.90 -14.11 -6.11
CA GLY A 140 -19.62 -15.12 -5.32
C GLY A 140 -18.75 -16.29 -4.84
N GLU A 141 -17.43 -16.12 -4.83
CA GLU A 141 -16.52 -17.06 -4.16
C GLU A 141 -16.79 -17.09 -2.65
N ASP A 142 -16.54 -18.24 -2.02
CA ASP A 142 -16.59 -18.35 -0.56
C ASP A 142 -15.35 -17.74 0.10
N LEU A 143 -15.33 -17.69 1.44
CA LEU A 143 -14.24 -17.07 2.18
C LEU A 143 -12.87 -17.70 1.85
N ASP A 144 -12.78 -19.00 1.61
CA ASP A 144 -11.50 -19.64 1.26
C ASP A 144 -11.06 -19.27 -0.16
N GLY A 145 -12.00 -19.21 -1.12
CA GLY A 145 -11.73 -18.71 -2.47
C GLY A 145 -11.27 -17.25 -2.50
N VAL A 146 -11.88 -16.39 -1.68
CA VAL A 146 -11.47 -14.98 -1.51
C VAL A 146 -10.05 -14.87 -0.96
N ILE A 147 -9.72 -15.66 0.08
CA ILE A 147 -8.38 -15.67 0.67
C ILE A 147 -7.36 -16.21 -0.34
N ALA A 148 -7.69 -17.27 -1.07
CA ALA A 148 -6.81 -17.82 -2.11
C ALA A 148 -6.53 -16.81 -3.24
N ALA A 149 -7.53 -16.03 -3.65
CA ALA A 149 -7.35 -14.96 -4.63
C ALA A 149 -6.42 -13.86 -4.11
N ALA A 150 -6.57 -13.47 -2.84
CA ALA A 150 -5.69 -12.50 -2.18
C ALA A 150 -4.24 -13.02 -2.14
N GLU A 151 -4.03 -14.24 -1.65
CA GLU A 151 -2.68 -14.84 -1.52
C GLU A 151 -2.01 -15.04 -2.89
N LYS A 152 -2.77 -15.50 -3.91
CA LYS A 152 -2.27 -15.59 -5.28
C LYS A 152 -1.81 -14.23 -5.81
N MET A 153 -2.57 -13.16 -5.54
CA MET A 153 -2.19 -11.80 -5.94
C MET A 153 -0.97 -11.31 -5.16
N ARG A 154 -0.91 -11.55 -3.85
CA ARG A 154 0.22 -11.21 -2.97
C ARG A 154 1.53 -11.77 -3.54
N ASP A 155 1.51 -13.00 -4.02
CA ASP A 155 2.72 -13.68 -4.47
C ASP A 155 3.25 -13.17 -5.83
N LYS A 156 2.43 -12.46 -6.61
CA LYS A 156 2.82 -11.93 -7.93
C LYS A 156 2.90 -10.42 -8.02
N VAL A 157 2.20 -9.67 -7.18
CA VAL A 157 2.23 -8.21 -7.19
C VAL A 157 3.63 -7.72 -6.84
N GLN A 158 4.08 -6.69 -7.55
CA GLN A 158 5.34 -6.01 -7.31
C GLN A 158 5.05 -4.55 -6.97
N LEU A 159 5.82 -4.00 -6.03
CA LEU A 159 5.86 -2.57 -5.74
C LEU A 159 7.31 -2.10 -5.76
N LEU A 160 7.63 -1.27 -6.75
CA LEU A 160 8.93 -0.63 -6.90
C LEU A 160 8.74 0.88 -6.75
N PHE A 161 9.65 1.54 -6.06
CA PHE A 161 9.53 2.99 -5.85
C PHE A 161 10.87 3.67 -5.67
N VAL A 162 10.92 4.92 -6.10
CA VAL A 162 12.06 5.82 -5.96
C VAL A 162 11.71 6.86 -4.91
N VAL A 163 12.66 7.18 -4.04
CA VAL A 163 12.54 8.26 -3.05
C VAL A 163 13.60 9.33 -3.28
N ASP A 164 13.34 10.54 -2.79
CA ASP A 164 14.32 11.62 -2.85
C ASP A 164 15.45 11.46 -1.81
N THR A 165 15.14 10.84 -0.67
CA THR A 165 16.09 10.57 0.42
C THR A 165 15.65 9.34 1.22
N LEU A 166 16.61 8.65 1.85
CA LEU A 166 16.33 7.56 2.80
C LEU A 166 16.03 8.05 4.22
N GLU A 167 16.15 9.36 4.49
CA GLU A 167 16.04 9.92 5.83
C GLU A 167 14.71 9.57 6.51
N TYR A 168 13.59 9.78 5.81
CA TYR A 168 12.25 9.49 6.35
C TYR A 168 12.11 8.01 6.73
N LEU A 169 12.51 7.12 5.82
CA LEU A 169 12.42 5.67 6.04
C LEU A 169 13.32 5.22 7.18
N HIS A 170 14.51 5.82 7.30
CA HIS A 170 15.45 5.53 8.36
C HIS A 170 14.95 6.01 9.72
N ARG A 171 14.47 7.25 9.81
CA ARG A 171 13.90 7.83 11.04
C ARG A 171 12.66 7.06 11.49
N GLY A 172 11.82 6.65 10.53
CA GLY A 172 10.69 5.76 10.77
C GLY A 172 11.11 4.35 11.17
N GLY A 173 12.35 3.92 10.91
CA GLY A 173 12.80 2.55 11.19
C GLY A 173 12.20 1.49 10.27
N ARG A 174 11.68 1.88 9.10
CA ARG A 174 10.97 0.99 8.15
C ARG A 174 11.87 0.47 7.01
N ILE A 175 13.14 0.85 6.99
CA ILE A 175 14.12 0.38 5.99
C ILE A 175 15.21 -0.49 6.61
N THR A 176 15.48 -1.64 5.98
CA THR A 176 16.48 -2.61 6.46
C THR A 176 17.82 -2.42 5.75
N GLY A 177 18.93 -2.55 6.49
CA GLY A 177 20.27 -2.72 5.90
C GLY A 177 20.92 -1.46 5.30
N THR A 178 20.35 -0.26 5.48
CA THR A 178 20.79 0.96 4.78
C THR A 178 21.63 1.94 5.59
N LYS A 179 22.12 1.56 6.79
CA LYS A 179 23.01 2.42 7.61
C LYS A 179 24.23 2.95 6.82
N ARG A 180 24.74 2.19 5.85
CA ARG A 180 25.88 2.58 4.99
C ARG A 180 25.53 3.65 3.94
N LEU A 181 24.27 3.73 3.52
CA LEU A 181 23.83 4.66 2.46
C LEU A 181 23.54 6.06 2.98
N LEU A 182 23.22 6.21 4.28
CA LEU A 182 22.92 7.50 4.89
C LEU A 182 24.10 8.49 4.90
N GLY A 183 25.34 7.99 4.93
CA GLY A 183 26.55 8.81 4.94
C GLY A 183 27.07 9.27 3.56
N THR A 184 26.52 8.73 2.46
CA THR A 184 26.96 9.01 1.08
C THR A 184 25.84 9.57 0.19
N ALA A 185 24.62 9.72 0.73
CA ALA A 185 23.40 9.96 -0.03
C ALA A 185 23.22 11.37 -0.63
N LEU A 186 24.21 12.27 -0.53
CA LEU A 186 23.98 13.70 -0.79
C LEU A 186 23.56 14.07 -2.24
N LYS A 187 23.55 13.12 -3.19
CA LYS A 187 23.11 13.34 -4.60
C LYS A 187 22.57 12.07 -5.31
N ILE A 188 21.97 11.12 -4.60
CA ILE A 188 21.40 9.91 -5.22
C ILE A 188 19.90 9.79 -4.97
N LYS A 189 19.24 9.08 -5.88
CA LYS A 189 17.83 8.70 -5.86
C LYS A 189 17.76 7.18 -5.66
N PRO A 190 17.54 6.72 -4.42
CA PRO A 190 17.41 5.30 -4.12
C PRO A 190 16.17 4.72 -4.79
N LEU A 191 16.34 3.55 -5.40
CA LEU A 191 15.25 2.70 -5.88
C LEU A 191 15.08 1.54 -4.90
N LEU A 192 13.86 1.37 -4.45
CA LEU A 192 13.46 0.49 -3.36
C LEU A 192 12.43 -0.52 -3.84
N GLN A 193 12.31 -1.61 -3.10
CA GLN A 193 11.32 -2.66 -3.31
C GLN A 193 10.84 -3.21 -1.97
N PHE A 194 9.72 -3.92 -2.00
CA PHE A 194 9.35 -4.87 -0.97
C PHE A 194 10.01 -6.24 -1.25
N LYS A 195 10.66 -6.81 -0.23
CA LYS A 195 11.14 -8.18 -0.25
C LYS A 195 10.89 -8.81 1.11
N ASP A 196 10.18 -9.94 1.13
CA ASP A 196 9.78 -10.66 2.34
C ASP A 196 9.06 -9.75 3.37
N GLY A 197 8.25 -8.81 2.87
CA GLY A 197 7.53 -7.83 3.69
C GLY A 197 8.32 -6.58 4.08
N LEU A 198 9.63 -6.55 3.86
CA LEU A 198 10.52 -5.47 4.28
C LEU A 198 10.88 -4.55 3.12
N ILE A 199 11.05 -3.25 3.41
CA ILE A 199 11.58 -2.28 2.45
C ILE A 199 13.10 -2.45 2.37
N GLN A 200 13.58 -2.71 1.16
CA GLN A 200 14.99 -2.91 0.87
C GLN A 200 15.46 -2.05 -0.30
N SER A 201 16.71 -1.61 -0.25
CA SER A 201 17.35 -0.96 -1.39
C SER A 201 17.61 -1.98 -2.49
N LEU A 202 17.17 -1.65 -3.69
CA LEU A 202 17.37 -2.48 -4.89
C LEU A 202 18.47 -1.89 -5.78
N SER A 203 18.44 -0.57 -6.00
CA SER A 203 19.43 0.14 -6.81
C SER A 203 19.45 1.64 -6.50
N GLN A 204 20.20 2.43 -7.26
CA GLN A 204 20.29 3.88 -7.10
C GLN A 204 20.67 4.58 -8.41
N ALA A 205 20.14 5.79 -8.62
CA ALA A 205 20.51 6.67 -9.72
C ALA A 205 20.95 8.05 -9.20
N ARG A 206 21.58 8.89 -10.04
CA ARG A 206 21.99 10.25 -9.63
C ARG A 206 20.97 11.34 -9.96
N THR A 207 20.06 11.08 -10.88
CA THR A 207 19.05 12.04 -11.34
C THR A 207 17.68 11.38 -11.37
N LYS A 208 16.60 12.16 -11.27
CA LYS A 208 15.22 11.63 -11.32
C LYS A 208 14.95 10.87 -12.62
N SER A 209 15.27 11.45 -13.78
CA SER A 209 15.12 10.80 -15.08
C SER A 209 15.83 9.44 -15.17
N LYS A 210 17.07 9.31 -14.66
CA LYS A 210 17.77 8.02 -14.62
C LYS A 210 17.13 7.04 -13.63
N ALA A 211 16.54 7.54 -12.54
CA ALA A 211 15.82 6.70 -11.58
C ALA A 211 14.53 6.14 -12.19
N PHE A 212 13.79 6.96 -12.96
CA PHE A 212 12.57 6.53 -13.65
C PHE A 212 12.87 5.52 -14.76
N GLU A 213 13.91 5.74 -15.56
CA GLU A 213 14.32 4.74 -16.57
C GLU A 213 14.70 3.41 -15.90
N LEU A 214 15.44 3.47 -14.80
CA LEU A 214 15.80 2.29 -14.04
C LEU A 214 14.59 1.58 -13.42
N LEU A 215 13.59 2.34 -12.93
CA LEU A 215 12.32 1.83 -12.43
C LEU A 215 11.59 1.03 -13.52
N LEU A 216 11.49 1.58 -14.72
CA LEU A 216 10.85 0.94 -15.87
C LEU A 216 11.67 -0.26 -16.37
N GLN A 217 13.00 -0.16 -16.41
CA GLN A 217 13.87 -1.29 -16.77
C GLN A 217 13.64 -2.48 -15.84
N ILE A 218 13.67 -2.26 -14.52
CA ILE A 218 13.46 -3.33 -13.54
C ILE A 218 12.02 -3.87 -13.64
N THR A 219 11.03 -3.00 -13.90
CA THR A 219 9.65 -3.43 -14.16
C THR A 219 9.59 -4.41 -15.35
N GLN A 220 10.27 -4.11 -16.45
CA GLN A 220 10.37 -4.99 -17.62
C GLN A 220 10.99 -6.34 -17.25
N GLU A 221 12.08 -6.34 -16.49
CA GLU A 221 12.77 -7.56 -16.03
C GLU A 221 11.83 -8.43 -15.17
N ARG A 222 11.09 -7.81 -14.25
CA ARG A 222 10.14 -8.49 -13.35
C ARG A 222 8.92 -9.06 -14.07
N LEU A 223 8.48 -8.45 -15.17
CA LEU A 223 7.46 -9.04 -16.04
C LEU A 223 7.95 -10.31 -16.73
N SER A 224 9.27 -10.46 -16.94
CA SER A 224 9.89 -11.67 -17.50
C SER A 224 9.24 -12.12 -18.82
N GLY A 225 8.89 -11.16 -19.67
CA GLY A 225 8.25 -11.41 -20.98
C GLY A 225 6.73 -11.59 -20.94
N LYS A 226 6.10 -11.62 -19.76
CA LYS A 226 4.64 -11.59 -19.64
C LYS A 226 4.08 -10.20 -19.89
N ARG A 227 2.81 -10.12 -20.30
CA ARG A 227 2.09 -8.85 -20.39
C ARG A 227 1.74 -8.34 -19.00
N MET A 228 1.78 -7.02 -18.84
CA MET A 228 1.33 -6.35 -17.62
C MET A 228 -0.21 -6.34 -17.62
N ALA A 229 -0.83 -6.90 -16.58
CA ALA A 229 -2.28 -6.92 -16.48
C ALA A 229 -2.81 -5.54 -16.07
N GLU A 230 -2.43 -5.10 -14.87
CA GLU A 230 -2.72 -3.76 -14.38
C GLU A 230 -1.47 -3.15 -13.75
N ALA A 231 -1.43 -1.82 -13.75
CA ALA A 231 -0.47 -1.06 -12.98
C ALA A 231 -1.13 0.10 -12.25
N ALA A 232 -0.48 0.56 -11.20
CA ALA A 232 -0.81 1.79 -10.51
C ALA A 232 0.44 2.63 -10.38
N ILE A 233 0.38 3.88 -10.84
CA ILE A 233 1.40 4.87 -10.55
C ILE A 233 1.04 5.52 -9.22
N VAL A 234 1.98 5.42 -8.30
CA VAL A 234 1.87 5.94 -6.95
C VAL A 234 2.73 7.20 -6.88
N ASP A 235 2.12 8.37 -6.78
CA ASP A 235 2.85 9.63 -6.73
C ASP A 235 2.58 10.42 -5.44
N ILE A 236 3.62 11.12 -4.98
CA ILE A 236 3.61 11.91 -3.76
C ILE A 236 3.76 13.38 -4.13
N ASP A 237 2.64 14.09 -4.19
CA ASP A 237 2.59 15.56 -4.30
C ASP A 237 3.47 16.07 -5.46
N ASN A 238 3.43 15.31 -6.57
CA ASN A 238 4.27 15.50 -7.73
C ASN A 238 3.62 14.89 -8.97
N LEU A 239 2.48 15.48 -9.34
CA LEU A 239 1.66 15.02 -10.45
C LEU A 239 2.44 14.99 -11.77
N GLU A 240 3.34 15.95 -12.01
CA GLU A 240 4.14 16.03 -13.23
C GLU A 240 5.07 14.81 -13.39
N ASP A 241 5.83 14.43 -12.35
CA ASP A 241 6.66 13.23 -12.42
C ASP A 241 5.79 11.95 -12.51
N GLY A 242 4.63 11.94 -11.84
CA GLY A 242 3.65 10.87 -11.95
C GLY A 242 3.11 10.71 -13.38
N ASP A 243 2.80 11.81 -14.06
CA ASP A 243 2.33 11.84 -15.45
C ASP A 243 3.39 11.30 -16.41
N VAL A 244 4.65 11.68 -16.19
CA VAL A 244 5.79 11.16 -16.98
C VAL A 244 5.91 9.65 -16.83
N VAL A 245 5.90 9.13 -15.60
CA VAL A 245 6.01 7.68 -15.37
C VAL A 245 4.78 6.93 -15.88
N ALA A 246 3.58 7.49 -15.74
CA ALA A 246 2.34 6.93 -16.29
C ALA A 246 2.40 6.81 -17.81
N LYS A 247 2.80 7.89 -18.50
CA LYS A 247 2.96 7.89 -19.95
C LYS A 247 3.97 6.84 -20.42
N LEU A 248 5.16 6.80 -19.80
CA LEU A 248 6.19 5.83 -20.15
C LEU A 248 5.75 4.39 -19.86
N THR A 249 4.96 4.17 -18.80
CA THR A 249 4.39 2.85 -18.47
C THR A 249 3.40 2.39 -19.54
N LEU A 250 2.51 3.29 -20.01
CA LEU A 250 1.58 3.00 -21.10
C LEU A 250 2.32 2.66 -22.39
N GLU A 251 3.29 3.49 -22.78
CA GLU A 251 4.05 3.32 -24.02
C GLU A 251 4.87 2.02 -24.03
N ARG A 252 5.47 1.65 -22.88
CA ARG A 252 6.39 0.51 -22.79
C ARG A 252 5.70 -0.82 -22.50
N PHE A 253 4.61 -0.81 -21.74
CA PHE A 253 3.99 -2.05 -21.23
C PHE A 253 2.53 -2.24 -21.63
N GLY A 254 1.81 -1.18 -22.00
CA GLY A 254 0.41 -1.24 -22.42
C GLY A 254 -0.50 -2.03 -21.46
N PRO A 255 -0.54 -1.72 -20.14
CA PRO A 255 -1.41 -2.42 -19.21
C PRO A 255 -2.89 -2.25 -19.61
N ALA A 256 -3.71 -3.27 -19.33
CA ALA A 256 -5.15 -3.20 -19.59
C ALA A 256 -5.85 -2.14 -18.73
N MET A 257 -5.33 -1.88 -17.53
CA MET A 257 -5.76 -0.78 -16.66
C MET A 257 -4.55 -0.09 -16.04
N LEU A 258 -4.56 1.24 -16.07
CA LEU A 258 -3.58 2.07 -15.36
C LEU A 258 -4.29 2.95 -14.34
N HIS A 259 -3.96 2.76 -13.06
CA HIS A 259 -4.48 3.56 -11.95
C HIS A 259 -3.52 4.70 -11.59
N ARG A 260 -4.08 5.80 -11.10
CA ARG A 260 -3.33 6.87 -10.42
C ARG A 260 -3.73 6.87 -8.96
N ALA A 261 -2.74 6.69 -8.09
CA ALA A 261 -2.96 6.60 -6.66
C ALA A 261 -2.06 7.60 -5.92
N ALA A 262 -2.65 8.32 -4.97
CA ALA A 262 -1.87 9.08 -4.01
C ALA A 262 -1.32 8.16 -2.90
N VAL A 263 -0.35 8.65 -2.15
CA VAL A 263 0.16 7.98 -0.95
C VAL A 263 -0.51 8.55 0.29
N SER A 264 -1.07 7.69 1.12
CA SER A 264 -1.74 8.11 2.36
C SER A 264 -0.78 8.89 3.29
N PRO A 265 -1.28 9.86 4.07
CA PRO A 265 -0.52 10.55 5.12
C PRO A 265 0.35 9.64 6.00
N VAL A 266 -0.17 8.48 6.42
CA VAL A 266 0.60 7.53 7.24
C VAL A 266 1.77 6.94 6.49
N VAL A 267 1.60 6.52 5.24
CA VAL A 267 2.72 6.03 4.43
C VAL A 267 3.69 7.18 4.13
N GLY A 268 3.17 8.36 3.78
CA GLY A 268 3.90 9.59 3.49
C GLY A 268 4.86 10.02 4.61
N THR A 269 4.50 9.77 5.86
CA THR A 269 5.35 10.00 7.03
C THR A 269 6.67 9.24 6.97
N HIS A 270 6.68 8.03 6.38
CA HIS A 270 7.87 7.18 6.30
C HIS A 270 8.62 7.31 4.98
N VAL A 271 7.94 7.62 3.87
CA VAL A 271 8.61 7.72 2.56
C VAL A 271 9.04 9.14 2.22
N GLY A 272 8.43 10.15 2.85
CA GLY A 272 8.69 11.56 2.58
C GLY A 272 8.11 12.06 1.25
N PRO A 273 8.26 13.36 0.95
CA PRO A 273 7.77 13.94 -0.29
C PRO A 273 8.58 13.48 -1.50
N GLY A 274 7.97 13.55 -2.69
CA GLY A 274 8.66 13.35 -3.97
C GLY A 274 8.93 11.89 -4.33
N ALA A 275 8.40 10.92 -3.58
CA ALA A 275 8.47 9.53 -3.99
C ALA A 275 7.56 9.26 -5.20
N ILE A 276 8.01 8.37 -6.08
CA ILE A 276 7.25 7.87 -7.23
C ILE A 276 7.40 6.35 -7.27
N GLY A 277 6.30 5.64 -7.41
CA GLY A 277 6.27 4.19 -7.45
C GLY A 277 5.40 3.64 -8.56
N ILE A 278 5.65 2.37 -8.89
CA ILE A 278 4.80 1.56 -9.72
C ILE A 278 4.47 0.28 -8.97
N ALA A 279 3.17 0.06 -8.74
CA ALA A 279 2.65 -1.25 -8.39
C ALA A 279 2.17 -1.93 -9.67
N PHE A 280 2.47 -3.21 -9.87
CA PHE A 280 2.05 -3.93 -11.07
C PHE A 280 2.04 -5.44 -10.82
N TYR A 281 1.35 -6.17 -11.70
CA TYR A 281 1.41 -7.63 -11.73
C TYR A 281 1.24 -8.14 -13.17
N PRO A 282 1.84 -9.29 -13.52
CA PRO A 282 1.66 -9.88 -14.84
C PRO A 282 0.28 -10.54 -14.99
N GLU A 283 -0.19 -10.67 -16.23
CA GLU A 283 -1.26 -11.60 -16.57
C GLU A 283 -0.90 -13.03 -16.12
N ASP A 284 -1.92 -13.83 -15.80
CA ASP A 284 -1.74 -15.23 -15.39
C ASP A 284 -1.10 -16.06 -16.53
#